data_AF-A0A2A7BLI1-F1
#
_entry.id   AF-A0A2A7BLI1-F1
#
_cell.length_a   1.000
_cell.length_b   1.000
_cell.length_c   1.000
_cell.angle_alpha   90.00
_cell.angle_beta   90.00
_cell.angle_gamma   90.00
#
_symmetry.space_group_name_H-M   'P 1'
#
loop_
_entity.id
_entity.type
_entity.pdbx_description
1 polymer ?
#
loop_
_entity_poly.entity_id
_entity_poly.type
_entity_poly.pdbx_seq_one_letter_code
_entity_poly.pdbx_strand_id
1 'polypeptide(L)' 'MARVSNELEVWKDIEDYEGKYQVSSLGRVKSLDRIVRHSGNHERIQHGKILKVIVTSKLH' A
#
# COMPACT_ATOMS: atom_id res chain seq x y z
N MET A 1 -7.46 18.94 -21.05
CA MET A 1 -6.55 18.15 -20.20
C MET A 1 -6.95 16.69 -20.35
N ALA A 2 -6.09 15.85 -20.94
CA ALA A 2 -6.39 14.45 -21.15
C ALA A 2 -6.52 13.74 -19.80
N ARG A 3 -7.68 13.13 -19.54
CA ARG A 3 -7.91 12.26 -18.40
C ARG A 3 -7.06 11.02 -18.66
N VAL A 4 -5.93 10.87 -17.97
CA VAL A 4 -5.19 9.61 -18.02
C VAL A 4 -6.12 8.55 -17.42
N SER A 5 -6.66 7.69 -18.27
CA SER A 5 -7.51 6.58 -17.87
C SER A 5 -6.73 5.71 -16.89
N ASN A 6 -7.30 5.45 -15.71
CA ASN A 6 -6.68 4.67 -14.64
C ASN A 6 -6.56 3.16 -14.97
N GLU A 7 -6.77 2.80 -16.24
CA GLU A 7 -6.96 1.44 -16.75
C GLU A 7 -5.64 0.72 -17.03
N LEU A 8 -4.52 1.44 -17.10
CA LEU A 8 -3.17 0.88 -17.28
C LEU A 8 -2.36 0.87 -15.98
N GLU A 9 -2.98 1.14 -14.83
CA GLU A 9 -2.30 1.10 -13.54
C GLU A 9 -2.07 -0.36 -13.11
N VAL A 10 -0.84 -0.83 -13.24
CA VAL A 10 -0.43 -2.18 -12.84
C VAL A 10 0.06 -2.14 -11.40
N TRP A 11 -0.40 -3.08 -10.57
CA TRP A 11 0.02 -3.22 -9.18
C TRP A 11 0.91 -4.44 -9.01
N LYS A 12 2.02 -4.29 -8.29
CA LYS A 12 2.94 -5.38 -7.94
C LYS A 12 3.21 -5.38 -6.44
N ASP A 13 3.46 -6.56 -5.89
CA ASP A 13 3.92 -6.68 -4.50
C ASP A 13 5.29 -6.01 -4.32
N ILE A 14 5.48 -5.43 -3.15
CA ILE A 14 6.77 -4.86 -2.75
C ILE A 14 7.59 -6.00 -2.14
N GLU A 15 8.82 -6.17 -2.62
CA GLU A 15 9.77 -7.17 -2.12
C GLU A 15 9.94 -7.05 -0.60
N ASP A 16 9.98 -8.19 0.11
CA ASP A 16 9.99 -8.33 1.58
C ASP A 16 8.70 -7.89 2.30
N TYR A 17 7.70 -7.41 1.56
CA TYR A 17 6.43 -6.90 2.05
C TYR A 17 5.22 -7.56 1.36
N GLU A 18 5.42 -8.73 0.76
CA GLU A 18 4.41 -9.51 0.07
C GLU A 18 3.21 -9.81 0.98
N GLY A 19 2.00 -9.77 0.40
CA GLY A 19 0.76 -9.95 1.16
C GLY A 19 0.42 -8.80 2.11
N LYS A 20 1.26 -7.75 2.21
CA LYS A 20 1.01 -6.57 3.05
C LYS A 20 0.87 -5.30 2.23
N TYR A 21 1.72 -5.10 1.22
CA TYR A 21 1.75 -3.86 0.44
C TYR A 21 2.00 -4.11 -1.05
N GLN A 22 1.39 -3.25 -1.88
CA GLN A 22 1.60 -3.21 -3.32
C GLN A 22 1.89 -1.79 -3.78
N VAL A 23 2.74 -1.67 -4.80
CA VAL A 23 3.06 -0.42 -5.49
C VAL A 23 2.49 -0.45 -6.90
N SER A 24 1.98 0.69 -7.36
CA SER A 24 1.48 0.83 -8.72
C SER A 24 2.53 1.36 -9.68
N SER A 25 2.36 1.09 -10.98
CA SER A 25 3.16 1.68 -12.05
C SER A 25 3.11 3.22 -12.09
N LEU A 26 2.18 3.85 -11.36
CA LEU A 26 2.04 5.30 -11.23
C LEU A 26 2.59 5.83 -9.90
N GLY A 27 3.27 4.99 -9.11
CA GLY A 27 3.90 5.39 -7.86
C GLY A 27 2.96 5.48 -6.66
N ARG A 28 1.73 4.95 -6.76
CA ARG A 28 0.83 4.84 -5.60
C ARG A 28 1.19 3.61 -4.77
N VAL A 29 0.95 3.68 -3.46
CA VAL A 29 1.13 2.53 -2.57
C VAL A 29 -0.21 2.20 -1.94
N LYS A 30 -0.57 0.92 -1.89
CA LYS A 30 -1.74 0.45 -1.14
C LYS A 30 -1.33 -0.66 -0.18
N SER A 31 -2.00 -0.72 0.96
CA SER A 31 -1.95 -1.90 1.84
C SER A 31 -3.01 -2.92 1.42
N LEU A 32 -2.74 -4.19 1.67
CA LEU A 32 -3.67 -5.30 1.50
C LEU A 32 -4.37 -5.64 2.82
N ASP A 33 -5.53 -6.29 2.71
CA ASP A 33 -6.24 -6.86 3.85
C ASP A 33 -5.36 -7.92 4.50
N ARG A 34 -5.15 -7.78 5.81
CA ARG A 34 -4.37 -8.76 6.56
C ARG A 34 -4.82 -8.85 8.00
N ILE A 35 -4.60 -10.01 8.61
CA ILE A 35 -4.78 -10.20 10.04
C ILE A 35 -3.56 -9.60 10.74
N VAL A 36 -3.79 -8.72 11.70
CA VAL A 36 -2.75 -8.15 12.55
C VAL A 36 -3.01 -8.51 14.00
N ARG A 37 -1.94 -8.82 14.73
CA ARG A 37 -2.01 -8.97 16.18
C ARG A 37 -2.36 -7.62 16.81
N HIS A 38 -3.39 -7.63 17.65
CA HIS A 38 -3.76 -6.54 18.53
C HIS A 38 -3.25 -6.85 19.94
N SER A 39 -3.43 -5.93 20.89
CA SER A 39 -2.98 -6.16 22.27
C SER A 39 -3.52 -7.48 22.84
N GLY A 40 -2.65 -8.20 23.55
CA GLY A 40 -2.93 -9.55 24.06
C GLY A 40 -2.88 -10.64 22.98
N ASN A 41 -3.70 -11.68 23.13
CA ASN A 41 -3.86 -12.77 22.16
C ASN A 41 -4.97 -12.48 21.13
N HIS A 42 -5.37 -11.22 20.97
CA HIS A 42 -6.45 -10.86 20.05
C HIS A 42 -5.90 -10.53 18.66
N GLU A 43 -6.61 -10.97 17.64
CA GLU A 43 -6.33 -10.67 16.25
C GLU A 43 -7.43 -9.76 15.69
N ARG A 44 -7.06 -8.87 14.77
CA ARG A 44 -8.04 -8.05 14.04
C ARG A 44 -7.70 -8.04 12.56
N ILE A 45 -8.73 -7.93 11.74
CA ILE A 45 -8.55 -7.68 10.31
C ILE A 45 -8.23 -6.21 10.12
N GLN A 46 -7.10 -5.92 9.49
CA GLN A 46 -6.80 -4.59 9.00
C GLN A 46 -7.14 -4.53 7.52
N HIS A 47 -8.19 -3.78 7.18
CA HIS A 47 -8.55 -3.54 5.79
C HIS A 47 -7.50 -2.70 5.07
N GLY A 48 -7.20 -3.14 3.85
CA GLY A 48 -6.33 -2.49 2.90
C GLY A 48 -6.87 -1.14 2.48
N LYS A 49 -5.97 -0.23 2.12
CA LYS A 49 -6.31 1.10 1.62
C LYS A 49 -5.15 1.68 0.81
N ILE A 50 -5.47 2.59 -0.11
CA ILE A 50 -4.46 3.43 -0.75
C ILE A 50 -3.85 4.34 0.32
N LEU A 51 -2.53 4.34 0.42
CA LEU A 51 -1.77 5.09 1.42
C LEU A 51 -1.46 6.49 0.90
N LYS A 52 -1.55 7.47 1.80
CA LYS A 52 -1.04 8.82 1.55
C LYS A 52 0.47 8.81 1.75
N VAL A 53 1.21 8.82 0.65
CA VAL A 53 2.68 8.93 0.69
C VAL A 53 3.05 10.34 1.16
N ILE A 54 3.91 10.42 2.18
CA ILE A 54 4.49 11.68 2.66
C ILE A 54 5.95 11.69 2.22
N VAL A 55 6.32 12.62 1.35
CA VAL A 55 7.71 12.82 0.94
C VAL A 55 8.36 13.70 1.99
N THR A 56 9.25 13.13 2.81
CA THR A 56 10.06 13.89 3.76
C THR A 56 11.46 14.09 3.21
N SER A 57 11.94 15.33 3.18
CA SER A 57 13.28 15.68 2.67
C SER A 57 14.39 15.46 3.71
N LYS A 58 14.34 14.37 4.50
CA LYS A 58 15.49 14.00 5.34
C LYS A 58 16.55 13.36 4.45
N LEU A 59 17.44 14.21 3.93
CA LEU A 59 18.77 13.82 3.47
C LEU A 59 19.58 13.40 4.72
N HIS A 60 20.27 12.25 4.61
CA HIS A 60 21.34 11.88 5.55
C HIS A 60 22.60 12.66 5.19
#